data_AF-A0A0K0FB88-F1
#
_entry.id   AF-A0A0K0FB88-F1
#
_cell.length_a   1.000
_cell.length_b   1.000
_cell.length_c   1.000
_cell.angle_alpha   90.00
_cell.angle_beta   90.00
_cell.angle_gamma   90.00
#
_symmetry.space_group_name_H-M   'P 1'
#
loop_
_entity.id
_entity.type
_entity.pdbx_description
1 polymer ?
#
loop_
_entity_poly.entity_id
_entity_poly.type
_entity_poly.pdbx_seq_one_letter_code
_entity_poly.pdbx_strand_id
1 'polypeptide(L)'
;MNLFFTILITSGHLERRISRIDNRCWTMSVEHLQDSDRINDFFARIKLVNYVYSILFELHRDFFPSELINVHGSMNAFLATIHNYLHLSDDFTFDSNKLQNIIKQKKRDTILLKLLKILL
;
A
#
# COMPACT_ATOMS: atom_id res chain seq x y z
N MET A 1 -1.70 -21.17 2.45
CA MET A 1 -0.79 -20.23 1.77
C MET A 1 -1.63 -19.42 0.78
N ASN A 2 -1.63 -18.09 0.86
CA ASN A 2 -2.48 -17.20 0.05
C ASN A 2 -1.77 -16.84 -1.28
N LEU A 3 -2.52 -16.70 -2.39
CA LEU A 3 -2.01 -16.23 -3.68
C LEU A 3 -1.12 -14.97 -3.58
N PHE A 4 -1.48 -14.00 -2.73
CA PHE A 4 -0.65 -12.81 -2.50
C PHE A 4 0.69 -13.14 -1.83
N PHE A 5 0.72 -14.09 -0.90
CA PHE A 5 1.97 -14.57 -0.32
C PHE A 5 2.87 -15.16 -1.42
N THR A 6 2.28 -15.92 -2.35
CA THR A 6 3.03 -16.48 -3.46
C THR A 6 3.60 -15.40 -4.40
N ILE A 7 2.74 -14.46 -4.80
CA ILE A 7 3.08 -13.39 -5.76
C ILE A 7 4.05 -12.37 -5.17
N LEU A 8 3.89 -12.00 -3.91
CA LEU A 8 4.67 -10.93 -3.28
C LEU A 8 5.93 -11.44 -2.60
N ILE A 9 5.83 -12.56 -1.88
CA ILE A 9 6.87 -13.02 -0.94
C ILE A 9 7.76 -14.06 -1.60
N THR A 10 7.23 -15.20 -2.03
CA THR A 10 8.07 -16.28 -2.58
C THR A 10 8.77 -15.91 -3.89
N SER A 11 8.25 -14.94 -4.63
CA SER A 11 8.89 -14.41 -5.85
C SER A 11 10.01 -13.38 -5.56
N GLY A 12 10.16 -12.96 -4.30
CA GLY A 12 11.05 -11.87 -3.87
C GLY A 12 10.70 -10.51 -4.50
N HIS A 13 9.52 -10.34 -5.10
CA HIS A 13 9.14 -9.08 -5.74
C HIS A 13 8.91 -7.96 -4.71
N LEU A 14 8.24 -8.27 -3.60
CA LEU A 14 7.99 -7.28 -2.55
C LEU A 14 9.29 -6.87 -1.88
N GLU A 15 10.15 -7.83 -1.52
CA GLU A 15 11.47 -7.56 -0.91
C GLU A 15 12.31 -6.62 -1.78
N ARG A 16 12.47 -6.94 -3.07
CA ARG A 16 13.21 -6.09 -4.01
C ARG A 16 12.61 -4.71 -4.17
N ARG A 17 11.28 -4.58 -4.06
CA ARG A 17 10.62 -3.27 -4.18
C ARG A 17 10.82 -2.44 -2.93
N ILE A 18 10.69 -3.05 -1.74
CA ILE A 18 10.87 -2.40 -0.44
C ILE A 18 12.34 -2.02 -0.22
N SER A 19 13.30 -2.85 -0.60
CA SER A 19 14.74 -2.54 -0.43
C SER A 19 15.21 -1.33 -1.23
N ARG A 20 14.48 -0.96 -2.29
CA ARG A 20 14.72 0.25 -3.09
C ARG A 20 14.07 1.50 -2.51
N ILE A 21 13.27 1.39 -1.45
CA ILE A 21 12.69 2.54 -0.76
C ILE A 21 13.74 3.08 0.21
N ASP A 22 14.67 3.88 -0.31
CA ASP A 22 15.60 4.64 0.50
C ASP A 22 14.97 5.97 0.92
N ASN A 23 14.14 5.92 1.97
CA ASN A 23 13.42 7.10 2.44
C ASN A 23 13.18 7.10 3.96
N ARG A 24 13.62 8.16 4.64
CA ARG A 24 13.43 8.34 6.08
C ARG A 24 11.95 8.31 6.51
N CYS A 25 11.01 8.78 5.69
CA CYS A 25 9.60 8.72 6.00
C CYS A 25 9.10 7.27 6.00
N TRP A 26 9.59 6.42 5.08
CA TRP A 26 9.24 5.00 5.07
C TRP A 26 9.73 4.30 6.33
N THR A 27 11.03 4.40 6.60
CA THR A 27 11.66 3.75 7.76
C THR A 27 10.98 4.16 9.07
N MET A 28 10.79 5.46 9.29
CA MET A 28 10.11 5.97 10.49
C MET A 28 8.65 5.50 10.58
N SER A 29 7.95 5.41 9.45
CA SER A 29 6.57 4.89 9.45
C SER A 29 6.53 3.43 9.86
N VAL A 30 7.42 2.60 9.29
CA VAL A 30 7.48 1.18 9.63
C VAL A 30 7.84 1.01 11.10
N GLU A 31 8.85 1.71 11.62
CA GLU A 31 9.22 1.67 13.05
C GLU A 31 8.07 2.04 13.98
N HIS A 32 7.29 3.10 13.66
CA HIS A 32 6.13 3.49 14.46
C HIS A 32 4.99 2.47 14.40
N LEU A 33 4.84 1.78 13.27
CA LEU A 33 3.76 0.82 13.05
C LEU A 33 4.10 -0.58 13.58
N GLN A 34 5.38 -0.88 13.83
CA GLN A 34 5.84 -2.11 14.48
C GLN A 34 5.67 -2.08 16.01
N ASP A 35 5.59 -0.90 16.60
CA ASP A 35 5.49 -0.69 18.04
C ASP A 35 4.12 -0.11 18.41
N SER A 36 3.32 -0.89 19.16
CA SER A 36 1.97 -0.50 19.59
C SER A 36 1.93 0.85 20.30
N ASP A 37 2.96 1.17 21.10
CA ASP A 37 3.01 2.41 21.86
C ASP A 37 3.25 3.64 20.97
N ARG A 38 3.71 3.43 19.73
CA ARG A 38 4.11 4.48 18.78
C ARG A 38 3.16 4.63 17.60
N ILE A 39 2.11 3.82 17.51
CA ILE A 39 1.09 3.92 16.44
C ILE A 39 0.48 5.34 16.39
N ASN A 40 0.23 5.95 17.55
CA ASN A 40 -0.31 7.31 17.61
C ASN A 40 0.66 8.36 17.04
N ASP A 41 1.98 8.16 17.17
CA ASP A 41 2.98 9.04 16.57
C ASP A 41 2.99 8.98 15.04
N PHE A 42 2.66 7.82 14.47
CA PHE A 42 2.43 7.68 13.02
C PHE A 42 1.22 8.51 12.59
N PHE A 43 0.07 8.35 13.26
CA PHE A 43 -1.15 9.06 12.88
C PHE A 43 -1.09 10.57 13.14
N ALA A 44 -0.35 11.01 14.16
CA ALA A 44 -0.12 12.43 14.43
C ALA A 44 0.65 13.13 13.29
N ARG A 45 1.34 12.38 12.42
CA ARG A 45 2.18 12.90 11.33
C ARG A 45 1.55 12.59 9.97
N ILE A 46 0.67 13.45 9.50
CA ILE A 46 -0.04 13.30 8.21
C ILE A 46 0.88 12.99 7.02
N LYS A 47 2.11 13.50 7.03
CA LYS A 47 3.11 13.22 5.99
C LYS A 47 3.51 11.74 5.94
N LEU A 48 3.69 11.09 7.09
CA LEU A 48 4.01 9.66 7.19
C LEU A 48 2.84 8.82 6.65
N VAL A 49 1.63 9.15 7.10
CA VAL A 49 0.40 8.48 6.64
C VAL A 49 0.27 8.58 5.12
N ASN A 50 0.37 9.78 4.56
CA ASN A 50 0.26 9.98 3.12
C ASN A 50 1.35 9.24 2.34
N TYR A 51 2.57 9.20 2.89
CA TYR A 51 3.69 8.50 2.26
C TYR A 51 3.46 6.99 2.22
N VAL A 52 3.08 6.36 3.35
CA VAL A 52 2.76 4.93 3.41
C VAL A 52 1.66 4.57 2.41
N TYR A 53 0.57 5.32 2.37
CA TYR A 53 -0.52 5.05 1.43
C TYR A 53 -0.13 5.28 -0.04
N SER A 54 0.85 6.15 -0.31
CA SER A 54 1.39 6.32 -1.67
C SER A 54 2.20 5.10 -2.08
N ILE A 55 3.03 4.54 -1.18
CA ILE A 55 3.74 3.28 -1.43
C ILE A 55 2.76 2.11 -1.59
N LEU A 56 1.73 2.00 -0.75
CA LEU A 56 0.70 0.96 -0.89
C LEU A 56 -0.02 1.04 -2.23
N PHE A 57 -0.28 2.25 -2.73
CA PHE A 57 -0.83 2.44 -4.07
C PHE A 57 0.11 1.94 -5.16
N GLU A 58 1.41 2.22 -5.07
CA GLU A 58 2.41 1.71 -6.01
C GLU A 58 2.51 0.18 -5.97
N LEU A 59 2.55 -0.41 -4.78
CA LEU A 59 2.55 -1.87 -4.62
C LEU A 59 1.28 -2.50 -5.20
N HIS A 60 0.12 -1.90 -4.97
CA HIS A 60 -1.13 -2.36 -5.56
C HIS A 60 -1.05 -2.28 -7.10
N ARG A 61 -0.61 -1.16 -7.66
CA ARG A 61 -0.47 -1.00 -9.12
C ARG A 61 0.45 -2.07 -9.73
N ASP A 62 1.56 -2.35 -9.05
CA ASP A 62 2.63 -3.20 -9.60
C ASP A 62 2.35 -4.70 -9.40
N PHE A 63 1.63 -5.08 -8.33
CA PHE A 63 1.53 -6.48 -7.91
C PHE A 63 0.11 -7.01 -7.67
N PHE A 64 -0.92 -6.16 -7.70
CA PHE A 64 -2.28 -6.62 -7.47
C PHE A 64 -2.85 -7.28 -8.74
N PRO A 65 -3.23 -8.57 -8.70
CA PRO A 65 -3.76 -9.26 -9.87
C PRO A 65 -5.06 -8.63 -10.36
N SER A 66 -5.18 -8.41 -11.67
CA SER A 66 -6.35 -7.76 -12.26
C SER A 66 -7.63 -8.58 -12.06
N GLU A 67 -7.49 -9.91 -11.98
CA GLU A 67 -8.55 -10.87 -11.73
C GLU A 67 -9.17 -10.71 -10.34
N LEU A 68 -8.44 -10.14 -9.39
CA LEU A 68 -8.87 -9.99 -8.00
C LEU A 68 -9.49 -8.62 -7.69
N ILE A 69 -9.52 -7.69 -8.65
CA ILE A 69 -9.96 -6.30 -8.42
C ILE A 69 -11.39 -6.21 -7.87
N ASN A 70 -12.28 -7.12 -8.29
CA ASN A 70 -13.68 -7.15 -7.87
C ASN A 70 -14.00 -8.29 -6.90
N VAL A 71 -12.98 -9.04 -6.45
CA VAL A 71 -13.18 -10.15 -5.52
C VAL A 71 -13.28 -9.61 -4.11
N HIS A 72 -14.36 -9.94 -3.40
CA HIS A 72 -14.55 -9.51 -2.02
C HIS A 72 -13.40 -10.00 -1.13
N GLY A 73 -12.88 -9.12 -0.27
CA GLY A 73 -11.80 -9.45 0.67
C GLY A 73 -10.39 -9.50 0.07
N SER A 74 -10.22 -9.45 -1.26
CA SER A 74 -8.90 -9.51 -1.90
C SER A 74 -7.98 -8.35 -1.49
N MET A 75 -8.53 -7.13 -1.36
CA MET A 75 -7.80 -5.97 -0.86
C MET A 75 -7.30 -6.16 0.57
N ASN A 76 -8.14 -6.71 1.46
CA ASN A 76 -7.75 -6.96 2.84
C ASN A 76 -6.66 -8.03 2.92
N ALA A 77 -6.78 -9.09 2.11
CA ALA A 77 -5.75 -10.13 1.99
C ALA A 77 -4.41 -9.60 1.47
N PHE A 78 -4.43 -8.70 0.49
CA PHE A 78 -3.23 -8.01 -0.01
C PHE A 78 -2.56 -7.18 1.10
N LEU A 79 -3.35 -6.36 1.80
CA LEU A 79 -2.86 -5.52 2.90
C LEU A 79 -2.32 -6.35 4.07
N ALA A 80 -3.01 -7.44 4.44
CA ALA A 80 -2.54 -8.35 5.49
C ALA A 80 -1.21 -9.03 5.11
N THR A 81 -1.00 -9.34 3.82
CA THR A 81 0.27 -9.90 3.35
C THR A 81 1.42 -8.91 3.54
N ILE A 82 1.20 -7.63 3.22
CA ILE A 82 2.19 -6.56 3.42
C ILE A 82 2.43 -6.30 4.91
N HIS A 83 1.36 -6.25 5.71
CA HIS A 83 1.43 -6.11 7.18
C HIS A 83 2.34 -7.18 7.76
N ASN A 84 2.07 -8.45 7.46
CA ASN A 84 2.84 -9.58 7.97
C ASN A 84 4.30 -9.53 7.51
N TYR A 85 4.55 -9.15 6.26
CA TYR A 85 5.90 -9.01 5.73
C TYR A 85 6.71 -7.92 6.45
N LEU A 86 6.06 -6.82 6.83
CA LEU A 86 6.70 -5.71 7.54
C LEU A 86 6.72 -5.92 9.06
N HIS A 87 6.16 -7.02 9.56
CA HIS A 87 6.05 -7.32 10.99
C HIS A 87 5.38 -6.20 11.80
N LEU A 88 4.34 -5.58 11.25
CA LEU A 88 3.62 -4.49 11.96
C LEU A 88 2.85 -5.04 13.16
N SER A 89 2.61 -4.18 14.15
CA SER A 89 1.82 -4.53 15.34
C SER A 89 0.40 -4.97 14.98
N ASP A 90 -0.13 -5.94 15.73
CA ASP A 90 -1.51 -6.40 15.63
C ASP A 90 -2.53 -5.32 16.04
N ASP A 91 -2.10 -4.31 16.80
CA ASP A 91 -2.92 -3.14 17.17
C ASP A 91 -3.08 -2.15 16.00
N PHE A 92 -2.33 -2.35 14.91
CA PHE A 92 -2.45 -1.58 13.69
C PHE A 92 -3.16 -2.37 12.60
N THR A 93 -3.96 -1.68 11.78
CA THR A 93 -4.48 -2.27 10.55
C THR A 93 -4.55 -1.18 9.48
N PHE A 94 -4.12 -1.51 8.26
CA PHE A 94 -4.29 -0.62 7.13
C PHE A 94 -5.77 -0.39 6.82
N ASP A 95 -6.19 0.87 6.75
CA ASP A 95 -7.51 1.25 6.24
C ASP A 95 -7.60 0.97 4.73
N SER A 96 -8.32 -0.10 4.38
CA SER A 96 -8.52 -0.54 3.01
C SER A 96 -9.42 0.40 2.21
N ASN A 97 -10.37 1.09 2.85
CA ASN A 97 -11.24 2.07 2.20
C ASN A 97 -10.43 3.29 1.76
N LYS A 98 -9.50 3.76 2.60
CA LYS A 98 -8.59 4.85 2.23
C LYS A 98 -7.75 4.50 1.01
N LEU A 99 -7.18 3.29 0.95
CA LEU A 99 -6.42 2.86 -0.23
C LEU A 99 -7.31 2.77 -1.48
N GLN A 100 -8.52 2.22 -1.36
CA GLN A 100 -9.47 2.18 -2.47
C GLN A 100 -9.84 3.58 -2.99
N ASN A 101 -10.03 4.55 -2.09
CA ASN A 101 -10.32 5.93 -2.47
C ASN A 101 -9.16 6.55 -3.25
N ILE A 102 -7.92 6.33 -2.81
CA ILE A 102 -6.71 6.77 -3.52
C ILE A 102 -6.64 6.15 -4.92
N ILE A 103 -6.88 4.84 -5.04
CA ILE A 103 -6.89 4.13 -6.34
C ILE A 103 -7.93 4.74 -7.28
N LYS A 104 -9.16 4.97 -6.80
CA LYS A 104 -10.25 5.57 -7.58
C LYS A 104 -9.87 6.98 -8.05
N GLN A 105 -9.32 7.80 -7.15
CA GLN A 105 -8.89 9.15 -7.47
C GLN A 105 -7.80 9.16 -8.56
N LYS A 106 -6.74 8.36 -8.40
CA LYS A 106 -5.63 8.29 -9.36
C LYS A 106 -6.05 7.78 -10.74
N LYS A 107 -7.00 6.83 -10.79
CA LYS A 107 -7.61 6.39 -12.06
C LYS A 107 -8.36 7.53 -12.74
N ARG A 108 -9.15 8.31 -11.99
CA ARG A 108 -9.86 9.49 -12.52
C ARG A 108 -8.89 10.54 -13.07
N ASP A 109 -7.84 10.86 -12.33
CA ASP A 109 -6.83 11.84 -12.77
C ASP A 109 -6.16 11.41 -14.08
N THR A 110 -5.85 10.11 -14.20
CA THR A 110 -5.26 9.54 -15.42
C THR A 110 -6.20 9.66 -16.63
N ILE A 111 -7.49 9.42 -16.44
CA ILE A 111 -8.50 9.55 -17.51
C ILE A 111 -8.64 11.02 -17.92
N LEU A 112 -8.73 11.93 -16.96
CA LEU A 112 -8.84 13.37 -17.23
C LEU A 112 -7.63 13.89 -18.03
N LEU A 113 -6.42 13.50 -17.64
CA LEU A 113 -5.20 13.86 -18.37
C LEU A 113 -5.19 13.31 -19.80
N LYS A 114 -5.71 12.10 -20.04
CA LYS A 114 -5.83 11.55 -21.40
C LYS A 114 -6.84 12.33 -22.24
N LEU A 115 -7.98 12.71 -21.67
CA LEU A 115 -9.02 13.47 -22.37
C LEU A 115 -8.55 14.88 -22.72
N LEU A 116 -7.85 15.57 -21.82
CA LEU A 116 -7.29 16.90 -22.08
C LEU A 116 -6.26 16.87 -23.22
N LYS A 117 -5.48 15.79 -23.35
CA LYS A 117 -4.52 15.62 -24.45
C LYS A 117 -5.16 15.33 -25.82
N ILE A 118 -6.44 14.94 -25.85
CA ILE A 118 -7.18 14.72 -27.11
C ILE A 118 -7.82 16.04 -27.59
N LEU A 119 -8.07 16.97 -26.67
CA LEU A 119 -8.74 18.24 -26.93
C LEU A 119 -7.76 19.40 -27.23
N LEU A 120 -6.45 19.15 -27.16
CA LEU A 120 -5.35 20.08 -27.48
C LEU A 120 -4.59 19.56 -28.69
#